data_AF-A0A1X7GWN6-F1
#
_entry.id   AF-A0A1X7GWN6-F1
#
_cell.length_a   1.000
_cell.length_b   1.000
_cell.length_c   1.000
_cell.angle_alpha   90.00
_cell.angle_beta   90.00
_cell.angle_gamma   90.00
#
_symmetry.space_group_name_H-M   'P 1'
#
loop_
_entity.id
_entity.type
_entity.pdbx_description
1 polymer ?
#
loop_
_entity_poly.entity_id
_entity_poly.type
_entity_poly.pdbx_seq_one_letter_code
_entity_poly.pdbx_strand_id
1 'polypeptide(L)'
;MSPIYHKSHSLEDTLIQATDYALCVQTVAHQAILLQPKSPASILMVATMHELEALRVLLEAALIQAQIPAEPRTLHEGLSLVLAGLALRG
;
A
#
# COMPACT_ATOMS: atom_id res chain seq x y z
N MET A 1 11.23 -3.74 -29.00
CA MET A 1 11.69 -2.59 -28.21
C MET A 1 10.49 -1.68 -28.01
N SER A 2 9.64 -2.00 -27.03
CA SER A 2 8.36 -1.29 -26.83
C SER A 2 8.55 -0.20 -25.78
N PRO A 3 7.99 1.00 -25.97
CA PRO A 3 8.26 2.14 -25.12
C PRO A 3 7.65 1.90 -23.74
N ILE A 4 8.46 2.08 -22.70
CA ILE A 4 8.02 2.07 -21.31
C ILE A 4 7.09 3.28 -21.14
N TYR A 5 5.78 3.06 -21.30
CA TYR A 5 4.77 3.96 -20.78
C TYR A 5 4.99 3.99 -19.26
N HIS A 6 5.62 5.04 -18.75
CA HIS A 6 5.54 5.36 -17.34
C HIS A 6 4.11 5.78 -17.06
N LYS A 7 3.21 4.79 -16.96
CA LYS A 7 1.93 4.97 -16.28
C LYS A 7 2.32 5.29 -14.85
N SER A 8 2.16 6.55 -14.45
CA SER A 8 2.28 6.92 -13.04
C SER A 8 1.28 6.06 -12.29
N HIS A 9 1.77 4.98 -11.69
CA HIS A 9 0.96 4.10 -10.87
C HIS A 9 0.38 4.95 -9.75
N SER A 10 -0.90 4.74 -9.43
CA SER A 10 -1.43 5.32 -8.20
C SER A 10 -0.52 4.89 -7.03
N LEU A 11 -0.40 5.73 -6.01
CA LEU A 11 0.28 5.33 -4.78
C LEU A 11 -0.31 4.01 -4.26
N GLU A 12 -1.63 3.86 -4.39
CA GLU A 12 -2.37 2.63 -4.07
C GLU A 12 -1.85 1.41 -4.88
N ASP A 13 -1.80 1.52 -6.21
CA ASP A 13 -1.30 0.44 -7.09
C ASP A 13 0.14 0.05 -6.72
N THR A 14 0.96 1.05 -6.36
CA THR A 14 2.36 0.86 -5.96
C THR A 14 2.46 0.11 -4.62
N LEU A 15 1.61 0.47 -3.66
CA LEU A 15 1.56 -0.18 -2.34
C LEU A 15 1.02 -1.62 -2.43
N ILE A 16 0.03 -1.85 -3.27
CA ILE A 16 -0.47 -3.20 -3.59
C ILE A 16 0.67 -4.05 -4.18
N GLN A 17 1.33 -3.54 -5.22
CA GLN A 17 2.44 -4.25 -5.86
C GLN A 17 3.62 -4.51 -4.89
N ALA A 18 3.95 -3.55 -4.02
CA ALA A 18 4.99 -3.75 -3.00
C ALA A 18 4.62 -4.86 -2.00
N THR A 19 3.34 -4.96 -1.63
CA THR A 19 2.82 -6.00 -0.74
C THR A 19 2.93 -7.38 -1.39
N ASP A 20 2.60 -7.50 -2.68
CA ASP A 20 2.76 -8.74 -3.45
C ASP A 20 4.22 -9.19 -3.53
N TYR A 21 5.15 -8.24 -3.75
CA TYR A 21 6.58 -8.54 -3.74
C TYR A 21 7.06 -9.00 -2.36
N ALA A 22 6.61 -8.36 -1.28
CA ALA A 22 6.97 -8.77 0.09
C ALA A 22 6.54 -10.22 0.36
N LEU A 23 5.31 -10.59 -0.02
CA LEU A 23 4.79 -11.95 0.12
C LEU A 23 5.57 -12.97 -0.72
N CYS A 24 5.92 -12.60 -1.95
CA CYS A 24 6.74 -13.44 -2.84
C CYS A 24 8.11 -13.72 -2.21
N VAL A 25 8.80 -12.68 -1.72
CA VAL A 25 10.12 -12.85 -1.09
C VAL A 25 10.02 -13.67 0.19
N GLN A 26 8.98 -13.48 1.02
CA GLN A 26 8.74 -14.34 2.18
C GLN A 26 8.60 -15.81 1.80
N THR A 27 7.85 -16.10 0.73
CA THR A 27 7.66 -17.48 0.25
C THR A 27 8.97 -18.10 -0.21
N VAL A 28 9.78 -17.35 -0.95
CA VAL A 28 11.11 -17.79 -1.41
C VAL A 28 12.06 -18.01 -0.22
N ALA A 29 12.07 -17.08 0.74
CA ALA A 29 12.86 -17.17 1.96
C ALA A 29 12.47 -18.41 2.79
N HIS A 30 11.17 -18.65 2.97
CA HIS A 30 10.65 -19.82 3.65
C HIS A 30 11.09 -21.11 2.96
N GLN A 31 10.99 -21.18 1.63
CA GLN A 31 11.44 -22.33 0.86
C GLN A 31 12.96 -22.56 1.00
N ALA A 32 13.76 -21.49 0.97
CA ALA A 32 15.21 -21.57 1.17
C ALA A 32 15.58 -22.12 2.55
N ILE A 33 14.83 -21.75 3.60
CA ILE A 33 15.00 -22.31 4.95
C ILE A 33 14.70 -23.80 4.94
N LEU A 34 13.60 -24.23 4.31
CA LEU A 34 13.23 -25.65 4.23
C LEU A 34 14.26 -26.51 3.49
N LEU A 35 14.93 -25.95 2.47
CA LEU A 35 15.97 -26.64 1.73
C LEU A 35 17.24 -26.89 2.56
N GLN A 36 17.61 -25.96 3.46
CA GLN A 36 18.83 -26.07 4.28
C GLN A 36 18.62 -25.51 5.71
N PRO A 37 17.83 -26.16 6.56
CA PRO A 37 17.29 -25.59 7.82
C PRO A 37 18.29 -25.37 8.96
N LYS A 38 19.59 -25.66 8.74
CA LYS A 38 20.65 -25.50 9.74
C LYS A 38 21.90 -24.79 9.20
N SER A 39 21.82 -24.21 8.01
CA SER A 39 22.91 -23.39 7.48
C SER A 39 22.93 -22.02 8.17
N PRO A 40 24.09 -21.37 8.32
CA PRO A 40 24.15 -19.98 8.78
C PRO A 40 23.25 -19.05 7.95
N ALA A 41 23.13 -19.33 6.64
CA ALA A 41 22.27 -18.60 5.74
C ALA A 41 20.77 -18.76 6.08
N SER A 42 20.29 -19.96 6.45
CA SER A 42 18.87 -20.12 6.82
C SER A 42 18.53 -19.48 8.16
N ILE A 43 19.47 -19.43 9.11
CA ILE A 43 19.29 -18.67 10.36
C ILE A 43 19.11 -17.18 10.04
N LEU A 44 19.95 -16.61 9.18
CA LEU A 44 19.78 -15.23 8.71
C LEU A 44 18.46 -15.05 7.94
N MET A 45 18.07 -16.04 7.14
CA MET A 45 16.84 -16.00 6.37
C MET A 45 15.58 -15.98 7.26
N VAL A 46 15.60 -16.61 8.43
CA VAL A 46 14.50 -16.51 9.41
C VAL A 46 14.35 -15.08 9.93
N ALA A 47 15.47 -14.39 10.21
CA ALA A 47 15.44 -12.98 10.58
C ALA A 47 14.91 -12.11 9.42
N THR A 48 15.37 -12.37 8.19
CA THR A 48 14.84 -11.70 6.98
C THR A 48 13.33 -11.89 6.83
N MET A 49 12.81 -13.10 7.07
CA MET A 49 11.36 -13.35 7.04
C MET A 49 10.59 -12.50 8.06
N HIS A 50 11.15 -12.31 9.26
CA HIS A 50 10.53 -11.47 10.27
C HIS A 50 10.48 -10.00 9.85
N GLU A 51 11.57 -9.46 9.32
CA GLU A 51 11.62 -8.09 8.80
C GLU A 51 10.68 -7.89 7.60
N LEU A 52 10.56 -8.89 6.73
CA LEU A 52 9.62 -8.86 5.61
C LEU A 52 8.16 -8.87 6.08
N GLU A 53 7.85 -9.53 7.20
CA GLU A 53 6.50 -9.48 7.78
C GLU A 53 6.19 -8.11 8.37
N ALA A 54 7.14 -7.52 9.10
CA ALA A 54 7.00 -6.14 9.57
C ALA A 54 6.81 -5.16 8.41
N LEU A 55 7.58 -5.32 7.32
CA LEU A 55 7.43 -4.53 6.11
C LEU A 55 6.04 -4.70 5.49
N ARG A 56 5.52 -5.93 5.38
CA ARG A 56 4.18 -6.21 4.83
C ARG A 56 3.10 -5.49 5.64
N VAL A 57 3.16 -5.56 6.97
CA VAL A 57 2.22 -4.87 7.86
C VAL A 57 2.28 -3.35 7.68
N LEU A 58 3.48 -2.77 7.52
CA LEU A 58 3.63 -1.34 7.25
C LEU A 58 3.04 -0.93 5.89
N LEU A 59 3.21 -1.78 4.86
CA LEU A 59 2.64 -1.54 3.53
C LEU A 59 1.11 -1.61 3.55
N GLU A 60 0.52 -2.57 4.26
CA GLU A 60 -0.93 -2.66 4.45
C GLU A 60 -1.47 -1.44 5.21
N ALA A 61 -0.78 -1.00 6.25
CA ALA A 61 -1.14 0.22 6.98
C ALA A 61 -1.03 1.47 6.10
N ALA A 62 0.00 1.58 5.27
CA ALA A 62 0.16 2.68 4.32
C ALA A 62 -0.96 2.66 3.27
N LEU A 63 -1.37 1.47 2.81
CA LEU A 63 -2.45 1.31 1.85
C LEU A 63 -3.80 1.75 2.43
N ILE A 64 -4.09 1.39 3.68
CA ILE A 64 -5.28 1.88 4.39
C ILE A 64 -5.25 3.41 4.47
N GLN A 65 -4.12 4.00 4.88
CA GLN A 65 -3.99 5.46 4.99
C GLN A 65 -4.12 6.17 3.64
N ALA A 66 -3.62 5.59 2.55
CA ALA A 66 -3.75 6.13 1.20
C ALA A 66 -5.19 6.11 0.69
N GLN A 67 -6.01 5.18 1.19
CA GLN A 67 -7.43 5.07 0.85
C GLN A 67 -8.34 5.95 1.73
N ILE A 68 -7.87 6.41 2.90
CA ILE A 68 -8.62 7.36 3.72
C ILE A 68 -8.72 8.66 2.90
N PRO A 69 -9.93 9.06 2.45
CA PRO A 69 -10.09 10.36 1.84
C PRO A 69 -9.62 11.39 2.87
N ALA A 70 -8.62 12.20 2.51
CA ALA A 70 -8.31 13.38 3.30
C ALA A 70 -9.64 14.11 3.53
N GLU A 71 -10.00 14.29 4.82
CA GLU A 71 -11.26 14.82 5.34
C GLU A 71 -12.05 15.69 4.35
N PRO A 72 -13.40 15.55 4.31
CA PRO A 72 -14.26 16.16 3.32
C PRO A 72 -13.87 17.61 3.14
N ARG A 73 -13.40 17.95 1.93
CA ARG A 73 -13.14 19.32 1.52
C ARG A 73 -14.36 20.14 1.89
N THR A 74 -14.23 20.83 3.02
CA THR A 74 -15.05 21.93 3.48
C THR A 74 -16.53 21.83 3.10
N LEU A 75 -17.37 21.49 4.08
CA LEU A 75 -18.81 21.80 4.14
C LEU A 75 -19.16 23.29 3.83
N HIS A 76 -18.18 24.12 3.48
CA HIS A 76 -18.30 25.47 2.96
C HIS A 76 -18.85 25.52 1.52
N GLU A 77 -18.54 24.56 0.64
CA GLU A 77 -19.11 24.55 -0.73
C GLU A 77 -20.58 24.07 -0.74
N GLY A 78 -20.94 23.15 0.17
CA GLY A 78 -22.33 22.67 0.32
C GLY A 78 -23.26 23.73 0.90
N LEU A 79 -22.82 24.49 1.91
CA LEU A 79 -23.62 25.59 2.47
C LEU A 79 -23.86 26.72 1.44
N SER A 80 -22.88 27.01 0.59
CA SER A 80 -22.99 28.06 -0.43
C SER A 80 -24.05 27.72 -1.49
N LEU A 81 -24.15 26.45 -1.89
CA LEU A 81 -25.19 26.01 -2.84
C LEU A 81 -26.59 26.02 -2.23
N VAL A 82 -26.73 25.67 -0.95
CA VAL A 82 -28.01 25.70 -0.23
C VAL A 82 -28.49 27.14 0.00
N LEU A 83 -27.59 28.05 0.37
CA LEU A 83 -27.91 29.47 0.53
C LEU A 83 -28.23 30.14 -0.82
N ALA A 84 -27.50 29.81 -1.89
CA ALA A 84 -27.81 30.29 -3.24
C ALA A 84 -29.18 29.78 -3.74
N GLY A 85 -29.55 28.54 -3.41
CA GLY A 85 -30.87 27.98 -3.72
C GLY A 85 -32.02 28.61 -2.94
N LEU A 86 -31.78 29.07 -1.70
CA LEU A 86 -32.76 29.81 -0.89
C LEU A 86 -32.92 31.26 -1.35
N ALA A 87 -31.85 31.89 -1.84
CA ALA A 87 -31.88 33.28 -2.34
C ALA A 87 -32.58 33.44 -3.70
N LEU A 88 -32.66 32.39 -4.52
CA LEU A 88 -33.38 32.39 -5.81
C LEU A 88 -34.88 32.09 -5.68
N ARG A 89 -35.37 31.86 -4.46
CA ARG A 89 -36.76 31.45 -4.18
C ARG A 89 -37.53 32.46 -3.33
N GLY A 90 -37.00 33.68 -3.18
CA GLY A 90 -37.64 34.84 -2.56
C GLY A 90 -37.87 35.96 -3.55
#